data_AF-A0A650CRJ5-F1
#
_entry.id   AF-A0A650CRJ5-F1
#
_cell.length_a   1.000
_cell.length_b   1.000
_cell.length_c   1.000
_cell.angle_alpha   90.00
_cell.angle_beta   90.00
_cell.angle_gamma   90.00
#
_symmetry.space_group_name_H-M   'P 1'
#
loop_
_entity.id
_entity.type
_entity.pdbx_description
1 polymer ?
#
loop_
_entity_poly.entity_id
_entity_poly.type
_entity_poly.pdbx_seq_one_letter_code
_entity_poly.pdbx_strand_id
1 'polypeptide(L)'
;MTKYAVITTNLVTRIPELRQALAGKKIVVTTLTFSKALKMGVNPSNLLDNDVWIRAYSHKPIKISGLDEADSESVLVAQELSAELFTDNENVEKIARKMGIAVFHYP
;
A
#
# COMPACT_ATOMS: atom_id res chain seq x y z
N MET A 1 9.12 5.27 15.16
CA MET A 1 8.91 5.24 13.70
C MET A 1 8.35 3.87 13.33
N THR A 2 7.37 3.81 12.43
CA THR A 2 6.76 2.54 12.02
C THR A 2 7.74 1.71 11.18
N LYS A 3 7.68 0.38 11.33
CA LYS A 3 8.57 -0.56 10.63
C LYS A 3 8.14 -0.82 9.18
N TYR A 4 6.88 -0.55 8.88
CA TYR A 4 6.22 -0.91 7.63
C TYR A 4 5.65 0.33 6.94
N ALA A 5 5.78 0.36 5.62
CA ALA A 5 5.14 1.34 4.75
C ALA A 5 4.28 0.58 3.74
N VAL A 6 2.95 0.69 3.87
CA VAL A 6 2.00 0.10 2.91
C VAL A 6 1.77 1.07 1.78
N ILE A 7 1.83 0.60 0.54
CA ILE A 7 1.67 1.43 -0.66
C ILE A 7 0.42 1.04 -1.43
N THR A 8 -0.34 2.04 -1.87
CA THR A 8 -1.52 1.84 -2.74
C THR A 8 -1.10 1.60 -4.19
N THR A 9 -2.04 1.10 -5.00
CA THR A 9 -1.78 0.65 -6.38
C THR A 9 -1.06 1.68 -7.25
N ASN A 10 -1.47 2.94 -7.20
CA ASN A 10 -0.91 3.98 -8.07
C ASN A 10 0.57 4.26 -7.80
N LEU A 11 1.05 3.99 -6.59
CA LEU A 11 2.44 4.22 -6.20
C LEU A 11 3.35 3.02 -6.45
N VAL A 12 2.81 1.89 -6.90
CA VAL A 12 3.59 0.65 -7.14
C VAL A 12 4.65 0.87 -8.23
N THR A 13 4.33 1.64 -9.28
CA THR A 13 5.28 2.00 -10.35
C THR A 13 6.40 2.91 -9.85
N ARG A 14 6.19 3.60 -8.73
CA ARG A 14 7.11 4.58 -8.13
C ARG A 14 7.93 4.00 -6.97
N ILE A 15 7.81 2.69 -6.70
CA ILE A 15 8.64 2.02 -5.68
C ILE A 15 10.14 2.33 -5.82
N PRO A 16 10.76 2.34 -7.02
CA PRO A 16 12.17 2.69 -7.15
C PRO A 16 12.52 4.07 -6.57
N GLU A 17 11.64 5.05 -6.73
CA GLU A 17 11.78 6.40 -6.17
C GLU A 17 11.55 6.39 -4.66
N LEU A 18 10.50 5.70 -4.21
CA LEU A 18 10.09 5.64 -2.81
C LEU A 18 11.12 4.92 -1.92
N ARG A 19 11.94 4.01 -2.45
CA ARG A 19 12.95 3.27 -1.67
C ARG A 19 13.89 4.17 -0.89
N GLN A 20 14.30 5.29 -1.48
CA GLN A 20 15.17 6.24 -0.78
C GLN A 20 14.41 6.94 0.36
N ALA A 21 13.17 7.36 0.11
CA ALA A 21 12.31 8.00 1.11
C ALA A 21 11.88 7.04 2.23
N LEU A 22 11.84 5.72 1.93
CA LEU A 22 11.44 4.65 2.83
C LEU A 22 12.62 3.84 3.37
N ALA A 23 13.85 4.36 3.25
CA ALA A 23 15.04 3.67 3.73
C ALA A 23 14.90 3.26 5.21
N GLY A 24 15.14 1.98 5.49
CA GLY A 24 14.97 1.39 6.82
C GLY A 24 13.56 0.89 7.15
N LYS A 25 12.59 1.05 6.25
CA LYS A 25 11.24 0.46 6.36
C LYS A 25 11.10 -0.71 5.39
N LYS A 26 10.26 -1.69 5.75
CA LYS A 26 9.84 -2.75 4.82
C LYS A 26 8.64 -2.23 4.02
N ILE A 27 8.77 -2.18 2.70
CA ILE A 27 7.68 -1.78 1.80
C ILE A 27 6.69 -2.94 1.73
N VAL A 28 5.41 -2.67 1.93
CA VAL A 28 4.34 -3.67 1.91
C VAL A 28 3.43 -3.41 0.73
N VAL A 29 3.32 -4.40 -0.14
CA VAL A 29 2.39 -4.41 -1.28
C VAL A 29 1.33 -5.45 -0.99
N THR A 30 0.06 -5.08 -1.07
CA THR A 30 -1.01 -6.05 -0.81
C THR A 30 -1.25 -6.97 -2.00
N THR A 31 -1.87 -8.13 -1.77
CA THR A 31 -2.08 -9.12 -2.85
C THR A 31 -2.96 -8.59 -3.98
N LEU A 32 -4.01 -7.84 -3.66
CA LEU A 32 -4.90 -7.21 -4.64
C LEU A 32 -4.21 -6.05 -5.34
N THR A 33 -3.41 -5.26 -4.62
CA THR A 33 -2.57 -4.22 -5.24
C THR A 33 -1.54 -4.82 -6.20
N PHE A 34 -0.86 -5.89 -5.79
CA PHE A 34 0.06 -6.62 -6.65
C PHE A 34 -0.64 -7.14 -7.91
N SER A 35 -1.79 -7.81 -7.77
CA SER A 35 -2.60 -8.31 -8.88
C SER A 35 -3.03 -7.19 -9.84
N LYS A 36 -3.48 -6.05 -9.30
CA LYS A 36 -3.89 -4.89 -10.10
C LYS A 36 -2.70 -4.26 -10.83
N ALA A 37 -1.54 -4.15 -10.19
CA ALA A 37 -0.31 -3.66 -10.81
C ALA A 37 0.14 -4.53 -11.99
N LEU A 38 0.07 -5.87 -11.86
CA LEU A 38 0.38 -6.78 -12.97
C LEU A 38 -0.57 -6.57 -14.16
N LYS A 39 -1.86 -6.35 -13.92
CA LYS A 39 -2.85 -6.04 -14.98
C LYS A 39 -2.57 -4.70 -15.67
N MET A 40 -1.92 -3.77 -14.97
CA MET A 40 -1.49 -2.47 -15.53
C MET A 40 -0.15 -2.55 -16.27
N GLY A 41 0.48 -3.72 -16.37
CA GLY A 41 1.75 -3.91 -17.08
C GLY A 41 2.99 -3.60 -16.23
N VAL A 42 2.87 -3.52 -14.91
CA VAL A 42 4.02 -3.36 -14.02
C VAL A 42 4.88 -4.62 -14.02
N ASN A 43 6.21 -4.44 -14.15
CA ASN A 43 7.14 -5.55 -14.13
C ASN A 43 7.22 -6.19 -12.72
N PRO A 44 6.90 -7.50 -12.56
CA PRO A 44 6.93 -8.18 -11.27
C PRO A 44 8.31 -8.17 -10.60
N SER A 45 9.41 -8.13 -11.37
CA SER A 45 10.77 -8.08 -10.82
C SER A 45 11.00 -6.88 -9.91
N ASN A 46 10.33 -5.75 -10.18
CA ASN A 46 10.41 -4.55 -9.35
C ASN A 46 9.73 -4.73 -7.97
N LEU A 47 8.88 -5.74 -7.83
CA LEU A 47 8.04 -6.01 -6.66
C LEU A 47 8.51 -7.20 -5.84
N LEU A 48 9.47 -7.98 -6.37
CA LEU A 48 9.99 -9.19 -5.74
C LEU A 48 11.38 -8.99 -5.11
N ASP A 49 11.79 -7.75 -4.95
CA ASP A 49 13.06 -7.41 -4.30
C ASP A 49 12.97 -7.56 -2.77
N ASN A 50 14.14 -7.68 -2.13
CA ASN A 50 14.28 -8.06 -0.72
C ASN A 50 13.65 -7.08 0.28
N ASP A 51 13.35 -5.85 -0.10
CA ASP A 51 12.72 -4.83 0.73
C ASP A 51 11.19 -4.77 0.59
N VAL A 52 10.63 -5.44 -0.42
CA VAL A 52 9.18 -5.55 -0.63
C VAL A 52 8.64 -6.81 0.09
N TRP A 53 7.48 -6.67 0.69
CA TRP A 53 6.70 -7.76 1.27
C TRP A 53 5.32 -7.78 0.62
N ILE A 54 5.06 -8.83 -0.14
CA ILE A 54 3.71 -9.11 -0.63
C ILE A 54 2.90 -9.72 0.53
N ARG A 55 1.83 -9.06 0.96
CA ARG A 55 1.02 -9.50 2.11
C ARG A 55 -0.48 -9.36 1.83
N ALA A 56 -1.22 -10.45 2.02
CA ALA A 56 -2.68 -10.42 2.00
C ALA A 56 -3.24 -9.94 3.34
N TYR A 57 -4.42 -9.32 3.32
CA TYR A 57 -5.18 -9.12 4.55
C TYR A 57 -5.65 -10.48 5.10
N SER A 58 -5.51 -10.66 6.42
CA SER A 58 -5.69 -11.96 7.09
C SER A 58 -7.15 -12.45 7.13
N HIS A 59 -8.12 -11.58 6.86
CA HIS A 59 -9.55 -11.88 6.94
C HIS A 59 -10.25 -11.68 5.57
N LYS A 60 -11.38 -12.35 5.35
CA LYS A 60 -12.21 -12.18 4.13
C LYS A 60 -12.50 -10.70 3.87
N PRO A 61 -12.41 -10.16 2.63
CA PRO A 61 -12.33 -8.73 2.44
C PRO A 61 -13.66 -8.03 2.74
N ILE A 62 -13.57 -6.94 3.50
CA ILE A 62 -14.60 -5.92 3.65
C ILE A 62 -14.19 -4.82 2.67
N LYS A 63 -14.94 -4.69 1.57
CA LYS A 63 -14.81 -3.52 0.71
C LYS A 63 -15.10 -2.28 1.56
N ILE A 64 -14.12 -1.40 1.73
CA ILE A 64 -14.35 -0.14 2.42
C ILE A 64 -15.20 0.73 1.49
N SER A 65 -16.33 1.23 1.99
CA SER A 65 -17.23 2.06 1.18
C SER A 65 -16.48 3.26 0.61
N GLY A 66 -16.59 3.47 -0.70
CA GLY A 66 -15.90 4.54 -1.42
C GLY A 66 -14.49 4.18 -1.91
N LEU A 67 -13.96 2.98 -1.62
CA LEU A 67 -12.69 2.49 -2.13
C LEU A 67 -12.89 1.27 -3.05
N ASP A 68 -11.93 1.05 -3.94
CA ASP A 68 -11.83 -0.23 -4.64
C ASP A 68 -11.24 -1.32 -3.73
N GLU A 69 -11.23 -2.56 -4.19
CA GLU A 69 -10.80 -3.70 -3.39
C GLU A 69 -9.30 -3.66 -3.04
N ALA A 70 -8.46 -3.18 -3.97
CA ALA A 70 -7.01 -3.13 -3.77
C ALA A 70 -6.63 -2.03 -2.76
N ASP A 71 -7.26 -0.86 -2.87
CA ASP A 71 -7.06 0.22 -1.93
C ASP A 71 -7.69 -0.12 -0.57
N SER A 72 -8.85 -0.79 -0.55
CA SER A 72 -9.44 -1.31 0.69
C SER A 72 -8.49 -2.26 1.41
N GLU A 73 -7.90 -3.23 0.70
CA GLU A 73 -6.93 -4.16 1.29
C GLU A 73 -5.70 -3.42 1.82
N SER A 74 -5.19 -2.44 1.09
CA SER A 74 -4.03 -1.63 1.51
C SER A 74 -4.31 -0.86 2.80
N VAL A 75 -5.49 -0.24 2.92
CA VAL A 75 -5.91 0.45 4.16
C VAL A 75 -6.01 -0.53 5.33
N LEU A 76 -6.63 -1.70 5.12
CA LEU A 76 -6.81 -2.71 6.17
C LEU A 76 -5.49 -3.31 6.63
N VAL A 77 -4.57 -3.62 5.70
CA VAL A 77 -3.23 -4.11 6.03
C VAL A 77 -2.41 -3.04 6.77
N ALA A 78 -2.54 -1.76 6.38
CA ALA A 78 -1.89 -0.67 7.10
C ALA A 78 -2.37 -0.57 8.54
N GLN A 79 -3.67 -0.72 8.77
CA GLN A 79 -4.24 -0.78 10.11
C GLN A 79 -3.74 -1.98 10.91
N GLU A 80 -3.80 -3.19 10.33
CA GLU A 80 -3.37 -4.44 10.98
C GLU A 80 -1.90 -4.37 11.42
N LEU A 81 -1.05 -3.75 10.61
CA LEU A 81 0.37 -3.61 10.86
C LEU A 81 0.76 -2.41 11.72
N SER A 82 -0.19 -1.53 12.05
CA SER A 82 0.13 -0.18 12.57
C SER A 82 1.19 0.51 11.69
N ALA A 83 1.03 0.38 10.38
CA ALA A 83 1.93 0.90 9.36
C ALA A 83 1.55 2.32 8.92
N GLU A 84 2.46 2.99 8.25
CA GLU A 84 2.13 4.18 7.47
C GLU A 84 1.57 3.77 6.11
N LEU A 85 0.55 4.48 5.63
CA LEU A 85 -0.02 4.30 4.30
C LEU A 85 0.48 5.40 3.36
N PHE A 86 1.00 5.00 2.20
CA PHE A 86 1.47 5.90 1.16
C PHE A 86 0.50 5.83 -0.03
N THR A 87 -0.02 6.98 -0.44
CA THR A 87 -0.98 7.09 -1.54
C THR A 87 -0.88 8.45 -2.24
N ASP A 88 -1.26 8.51 -3.51
CA ASP A 88 -1.53 9.75 -4.27
C ASP A 88 -3.05 10.04 -4.36
N ASN A 89 -3.88 9.15 -3.81
CA ASN A 89 -5.33 9.25 -3.91
C ASN A 89 -5.91 9.95 -2.68
N GLU A 90 -6.38 11.18 -2.86
CA GLU A 90 -6.99 12.00 -1.80
C GLU A 90 -8.15 11.31 -1.08
N ASN A 91 -8.94 10.50 -1.80
CA ASN A 91 -10.07 9.79 -1.21
C ASN A 91 -9.60 8.64 -0.30
N VAL A 92 -8.55 7.92 -0.71
CA VAL A 92 -7.91 6.89 0.14
C VAL A 92 -7.33 7.54 1.40
N GLU A 93 -6.60 8.64 1.25
CA GLU A 93 -6.05 9.39 2.38
C GLU A 93 -7.13 9.81 3.37
N LYS A 94 -8.20 10.44 2.89
CA LYS A 94 -9.30 10.91 3.73
C LYS A 94 -9.93 9.77 4.53
N ILE A 95 -10.15 8.62 3.92
CA ILE A 95 -10.75 7.45 4.56
C ILE A 95 -9.78 6.82 5.56
N ALA A 96 -8.52 6.61 5.18
CA ALA A 96 -7.50 6.01 6.03
C ALA A 96 -7.20 6.86 7.29
N ARG A 97 -7.10 8.19 7.16
CA ARG A 97 -6.93 9.09 8.30
C ARG A 97 -8.09 9.00 9.30
N LYS A 98 -9.34 8.87 8.82
CA LYS A 98 -10.52 8.66 9.69
C LYS A 98 -10.46 7.34 10.46
N MET A 99 -9.74 6.34 9.93
CA MET A 99 -9.49 5.07 10.60
C MET A 99 -8.29 5.11 11.55
N GLY A 100 -7.67 6.28 11.75
CA GLY A 100 -6.53 6.46 12.65
C GLY A 100 -5.18 6.04 12.06
N ILE A 101 -5.12 5.81 10.75
CA ILE A 101 -3.88 5.41 10.06
C ILE A 101 -3.06 6.68 9.73
N ALA A 102 -1.75 6.62 9.97
CA ALA A 102 -0.83 7.66 9.52
C ALA A 102 -0.68 7.58 7.99
N VAL A 103 -1.03 8.65 7.28
CA VAL A 103 -0.97 8.71 5.81
C VAL A 103 0.07 9.71 5.36
N PHE A 104 0.89 9.30 4.39
CA PHE A 104 1.79 10.15 3.63
C PHE A 104 1.25 10.28 2.20
N HIS A 105 0.75 11.48 1.88
CA HIS A 105 0.34 11.81 0.53
C HIS A 105 1.59 12.04 -0.33
N TYR A 106 1.71 11.32 -1.45
CA TYR A 106 2.84 11.45 -2.35
C TYR A 106 2.38 12.06 -3.69
N PRO A 107 2.82 13.27 -4.04
CA PRO A 107 2.37 13.99 -5.23
C PRO A 107 2.89 13.38 -6.54
#